data_AF-K1QL86-F1
#
_entry.id   AF-K1QL86-F1
#
_cell.length_a   1.000
_cell.length_b   1.000
_cell.length_c   1.000
_cell.angle_alpha   90.00
_cell.angle_beta   90.00
_cell.angle_gamma   90.00
#
_symmetry.space_group_name_H-M   'P 1'
#
loop_
_entity.id
_entity.type
_entity.pdbx_description
1 polymer ?
#
loop_
_entity_poly.entity_id
_entity_poly.type
_entity_poly.pdbx_seq_one_letter_code
_entity_poly.pdbx_strand_id
1 'polypeptide(L)'
;MGSGFEKNAKVWGITYNWTDVLSKGSRGPLKFPNPEFYSHSLGQRQDPIAIFSINILGQTMSEDKLKPSLAKMFSVMHKSVWEYSKKMLAELRRHNYVTPTNYLELVSGYKKLLFDKKNELGGAADKLRNGLSKIDDTRQKVEKMSIELEDAKTKVAQFQKQCDEYLVIIVQQKREADEQQKVTGAK
;
A
#
# COMPACT_ATOMS: atom_id res chain seq x y z
N MET A 1 -9.46 18.67 -25.14
CA MET A 1 -8.40 19.67 -25.43
C MET A 1 -7.06 18.96 -25.35
N GLY A 2 -6.38 18.81 -26.50
CA GLY A 2 -5.22 17.93 -26.65
C GLY A 2 -3.98 18.46 -25.95
N SER A 3 -3.41 17.67 -25.04
CA SER A 3 -2.06 17.90 -24.53
C SER A 3 -1.07 17.61 -25.66
N GLY A 4 -0.50 18.67 -26.23
CA GLY A 4 0.52 18.58 -27.26
C GLY A 4 1.77 17.91 -26.73
N PHE A 5 1.86 16.58 -26.88
CA PHE A 5 3.11 15.85 -26.79
C PHE A 5 4.00 16.37 -27.92
N GLU A 6 5.09 17.05 -27.59
CA GLU A 6 6.01 17.61 -28.58
C GLU A 6 6.66 16.42 -29.32
N LYS A 7 6.17 16.15 -30.54
CA LYS A 7 6.49 14.94 -31.30
C LYS A 7 7.96 14.86 -31.72
N ASN A 8 8.72 15.94 -31.55
CA ASN A 8 10.10 16.04 -31.99
C ASN A 8 11.01 16.54 -30.85
N ALA A 9 12.11 15.84 -30.58
CA ALA A 9 13.18 16.34 -29.72
C ALA A 9 14.44 16.63 -30.53
N LYS A 10 15.05 17.80 -30.31
CA LYS A 10 16.37 18.13 -30.88
C LYS A 10 17.46 17.77 -29.88
N VAL A 11 18.34 16.85 -30.28
CA VAL A 11 19.48 16.41 -29.47
C VAL A 11 20.72 16.44 -30.38
N TRP A 12 21.71 17.25 -30.01
CA TRP A 12 22.95 17.47 -30.78
C TRP A 12 22.72 17.89 -32.25
N GLY A 13 21.75 18.78 -32.49
CA GLY A 13 21.44 19.27 -33.85
C GLY A 13 20.64 18.30 -34.72
N ILE A 14 20.35 17.09 -34.24
CA ILE A 14 19.54 16.09 -34.92
C ILE A 14 18.13 16.12 -34.34
N THR A 15 17.12 16.14 -35.22
CA THR A 15 15.70 16.16 -34.83
C THR A 15 15.18 14.73 -34.83
N TYR A 16 14.73 14.24 -33.68
CA TYR A 16 14.19 12.90 -33.51
C TYR A 16 12.67 12.95 -33.38
N ASN A 17 11.95 12.25 -34.25
CA ASN A 17 10.50 12.10 -34.16
C ASN A 17 10.14 10.92 -33.23
N TRP A 18 9.49 11.22 -32.12
CA TRP A 18 9.14 10.25 -31.08
C TRP A 18 8.12 9.20 -31.54
N THR A 19 7.30 9.48 -32.55
CA THR A 19 6.36 8.48 -33.09
C THR A 19 7.08 7.37 -33.86
N ASP A 20 8.24 7.66 -34.46
CA ASP A 20 9.07 6.67 -35.16
C ASP A 20 9.81 5.74 -34.18
N VAL A 21 10.24 6.26 -33.03
CA VAL A 21 11.00 5.50 -32.01
C VAL A 21 10.10 4.48 -31.29
N LEU A 22 8.82 4.81 -31.08
CA LEU A 22 7.84 3.91 -30.47
C LEU A 22 7.21 2.94 -31.49
N SER A 23 7.12 3.33 -32.76
CA SER A 23 6.52 2.51 -33.83
C SER A 23 7.49 1.45 -34.39
N LYS A 24 8.79 1.74 -34.44
CA LYS A 24 9.80 0.79 -34.93
C LYS A 24 10.35 -0.04 -33.77
N GLY A 25 9.53 -0.98 -33.31
CA GLY A 25 10.04 -2.16 -32.66
C GLY A 25 11.09 -2.82 -33.58
N SER A 26 12.30 -2.99 -33.06
CA SER A 26 13.28 -3.95 -33.54
C SER A 26 13.66 -3.84 -35.02
N ARG A 27 14.66 -3.03 -35.37
CA ARG A 27 15.63 -3.37 -36.43
C ARG A 27 16.87 -2.46 -36.36
N GLY A 28 17.93 -2.99 -35.77
CA GLY A 28 19.28 -2.43 -35.79
C GLY A 28 19.71 -1.70 -34.51
N PRO A 29 20.98 -1.80 -34.11
CA PRO A 29 21.50 -1.02 -32.99
C PRO A 29 21.52 0.47 -33.39
N LEU A 30 20.82 1.32 -32.63
CA LEU A 30 21.05 2.77 -32.70
C LEU A 30 22.53 3.01 -32.36
N LYS A 31 23.32 3.44 -33.37
CA LYS A 31 24.71 3.82 -33.18
C LYS A 31 24.75 5.15 -32.45
N PHE A 32 25.03 5.11 -31.15
CA PHE A 32 25.40 6.31 -30.41
C PHE A 32 26.83 6.72 -30.80
N PRO A 33 27.12 8.03 -30.93
CA PRO A 33 28.48 8.50 -31.20
C PRO A 33 29.44 8.07 -30.08
N ASN A 34 30.71 7.90 -30.47
CA ASN A 34 31.85 7.45 -29.68
C ASN A 34 31.86 8.00 -28.23
N PRO A 35 32.17 7.19 -27.19
CA PRO A 35 32.28 7.65 -25.81
C PRO A 35 33.17 8.86 -25.54
N GLU A 36 34.15 9.13 -26.40
CA GLU A 36 35.03 10.32 -26.31
C GLU A 36 34.30 11.64 -26.58
N PHE A 37 33.12 11.60 -27.23
CA PHE A 37 32.30 12.80 -27.43
C PHE A 37 31.71 13.34 -26.12
N TYR A 38 31.68 12.54 -25.06
CA TYR A 38 31.09 12.91 -23.77
C TYR A 38 32.10 13.50 -22.78
N SER A 39 33.42 13.36 -23.02
CA SER A 39 34.46 13.86 -22.12
C SER A 39 34.90 15.30 -22.38
N HIS A 40 34.61 15.86 -23.55
CA HIS A 40 35.17 17.15 -23.98
C HIS A 40 34.33 18.39 -23.63
N SER A 41 33.14 18.23 -23.03
CA SER A 41 32.29 19.33 -22.59
C SER A 41 32.12 19.34 -21.06
N LEU A 42 33.22 19.54 -20.34
CA LEU A 42 33.18 19.79 -18.90
C LEU A 42 32.73 21.22 -18.63
N GLY A 43 31.53 21.35 -18.08
CA GLY A 43 30.96 22.61 -17.63
C GLY A 43 29.46 22.49 -17.44
N GLN A 44 29.03 21.89 -16.32
CA GLN A 44 27.66 21.89 -15.82
C GLN A 44 26.60 21.43 -16.85
N ARG A 45 26.49 20.12 -17.11
CA ARG A 45 25.32 19.56 -17.81
C ARG A 45 24.91 18.26 -17.13
N GLN A 46 23.70 18.22 -16.57
CA GLN A 46 23.12 16.95 -16.14
C GLN A 46 23.20 15.95 -17.30
N ASP A 47 23.61 14.73 -17.00
CA ASP A 47 23.67 13.65 -17.97
C ASP A 47 22.26 13.43 -18.57
N PRO A 48 22.15 13.23 -19.90
CA PRO A 48 20.86 13.04 -20.56
C PRO A 48 20.03 11.92 -19.93
N ILE A 49 20.72 10.91 -19.38
CA ILE A 49 20.15 9.79 -18.65
C ILE A 49 19.51 10.27 -17.34
N ALA A 50 20.18 11.06 -16.50
CA ALA A 50 19.58 11.64 -15.30
C ALA A 50 18.39 12.56 -15.61
N ILE A 51 18.47 13.43 -16.62
CA ILE A 51 17.35 14.31 -17.01
C ILE A 51 16.14 13.46 -17.41
N PHE A 52 16.38 12.43 -18.21
CA PHE A 52 15.34 11.50 -18.65
C PHE A 52 14.77 10.65 -17.50
N SER A 53 15.63 10.25 -16.55
CA SER A 53 15.22 9.59 -15.30
C SER A 53 14.23 10.45 -14.52
N ILE A 54 14.57 11.73 -14.31
CA ILE A 54 13.77 12.67 -13.51
C ILE A 54 12.39 12.84 -14.13
N ASN A 55 12.31 12.93 -15.46
CA ASN A 55 11.03 13.10 -16.15
C ASN A 55 10.14 11.84 -16.05
N ILE A 56 10.71 10.66 -16.26
CA ILE A 56 9.96 9.38 -16.16
C ILE A 56 9.53 9.09 -14.72
N LEU A 57 10.43 9.31 -13.76
CA LEU A 57 10.18 9.09 -12.33
C LEU A 57 9.26 10.16 -11.73
N GLY A 58 9.25 11.36 -12.32
CA GLY A 58 8.42 12.50 -11.91
C GLY A 58 6.93 12.20 -11.88
N GLN A 59 6.47 11.25 -12.69
CA GLN A 59 5.08 10.82 -12.75
C GLN A 59 4.67 9.81 -11.66
N THR A 60 5.61 9.33 -10.84
CA THR A 60 5.39 8.12 -10.01
C THR A 60 5.48 8.34 -8.50
N MET A 61 6.13 9.42 -8.07
CA MET A 61 6.40 9.67 -6.65
C MET A 61 5.88 11.05 -6.24
N SER A 62 5.19 11.07 -5.09
CA SER A 62 4.62 12.25 -4.44
C SER A 62 5.67 13.10 -3.70
N GLU A 63 6.85 12.55 -3.37
CA GLU A 63 7.94 13.32 -2.77
C GLU A 63 8.93 13.81 -3.81
N ASP A 64 8.88 15.11 -4.11
CA ASP A 64 9.80 15.77 -5.05
C ASP A 64 11.26 15.73 -4.61
N LYS A 65 11.51 15.56 -3.30
CA LYS A 65 12.87 15.52 -2.72
C LYS A 65 13.64 14.24 -3.06
N LEU A 66 12.95 13.10 -3.27
CA LEU A 66 13.60 11.82 -3.53
C LEU A 66 13.90 11.58 -5.03
N LYS A 67 13.17 12.26 -5.91
CA LYS A 67 13.34 12.18 -7.37
C LYS A 67 14.79 12.42 -7.84
N PRO A 68 15.48 13.50 -7.44
CA PRO A 68 16.85 13.74 -7.89
C PRO A 68 17.86 12.71 -7.35
N SER A 69 17.65 12.21 -6.13
CA SER A 69 18.50 11.17 -5.54
C SER A 69 18.37 9.85 -6.32
N LEU A 70 17.14 9.47 -6.64
CA LEU A 70 16.84 8.26 -7.39
C LEU A 70 17.37 8.35 -8.84
N ALA A 71 17.20 9.49 -9.50
CA ALA A 71 17.77 9.75 -10.82
C ALA A 71 19.30 9.64 -10.82
N LYS A 72 19.96 10.21 -9.80
CA LYS A 72 21.42 10.09 -9.61
C LYS A 72 21.83 8.63 -9.43
N MET A 73 21.10 7.85 -8.64
CA MET A 73 21.36 6.42 -8.46
C MET A 73 21.27 5.66 -9.78
N PHE A 74 20.21 5.87 -10.58
CA PHE A 74 20.07 5.24 -11.89
C PHE A 74 21.19 5.63 -12.87
N SER A 75 21.64 6.89 -12.85
CA SER A 75 22.79 7.35 -13.63
C SER A 75 24.07 6.62 -13.25
N VAL A 76 24.36 6.49 -11.95
CA VAL A 76 25.54 5.77 -11.44
C VAL A 76 25.48 4.29 -11.83
N MET A 77 24.34 3.64 -11.64
CA MET A 77 24.13 2.22 -12.01
C MET A 77 24.33 1.99 -13.52
N HIS A 78 23.82 2.88 -14.36
CA HIS A 78 24.00 2.76 -15.80
C HIS A 78 25.47 2.94 -16.22
N LYS A 79 26.18 3.90 -15.59
CA LYS A 79 27.62 4.11 -15.81
C LYS A 79 28.44 2.90 -15.37
N SER A 80 28.15 2.31 -14.21
CA SER A 80 28.87 1.11 -13.76
C SER A 80 28.69 -0.06 -14.72
N VAL A 81 27.47 -0.32 -15.21
CA VAL A 81 27.22 -1.40 -16.19
C VAL A 81 27.99 -1.16 -17.48
N TRP A 82 28.10 0.09 -17.92
CA TRP A 82 28.91 0.45 -19.09
C TRP A 82 30.41 0.21 -18.87
N GLU A 83 30.96 0.56 -17.70
CA GLU A 83 32.35 0.26 -17.34
C GLU A 83 32.62 -1.24 -17.29
N TYR A 84 31.71 -2.01 -16.69
CA TYR A 84 31.82 -3.47 -16.65
C TYR A 84 31.71 -4.10 -18.04
N SER A 85 30.90 -3.56 -18.94
CA SER A 85 30.86 -4.02 -20.33
C SER A 85 32.23 -3.89 -21.01
N LYS A 86 32.94 -2.78 -20.79
CA LYS A 86 34.31 -2.61 -21.29
C LYS A 86 35.28 -3.62 -20.70
N LYS A 87 35.20 -3.87 -19.39
CA LYS A 87 36.03 -4.89 -18.72
C LYS A 87 35.76 -6.30 -19.28
N MET A 88 34.49 -6.66 -19.48
CA MET A 88 34.12 -7.94 -20.11
C MET A 88 34.67 -8.09 -21.52
N LEU A 89 34.68 -7.00 -22.30
CA LEU A 89 35.30 -7.04 -23.63
C LEU A 89 36.81 -7.27 -23.55
N ALA A 90 37.49 -6.65 -22.58
CA ALA A 90 38.93 -6.80 -22.40
C ALA A 90 39.32 -8.21 -21.91
N GLU A 91 38.61 -8.75 -20.93
CA GLU A 91 38.96 -10.03 -20.29
C GLU A 91 38.42 -11.24 -21.04
N LEU A 92 37.16 -11.19 -21.48
CA LEU A 92 36.44 -12.34 -22.02
C LEU A 92 36.23 -12.25 -23.54
N ARG A 93 36.68 -11.15 -24.17
CA ARG A 93 36.46 -10.85 -25.59
C ARG A 93 34.98 -10.92 -26.01
N ARG A 94 34.06 -10.67 -25.06
CA ARG A 94 32.61 -10.72 -25.30
C ARG A 94 32.02 -9.32 -25.33
N HIS A 95 31.34 -8.99 -26.42
CA HIS A 95 30.65 -7.71 -26.56
C HIS A 95 29.31 -7.73 -25.81
N ASN A 96 29.12 -6.75 -24.92
CA ASN A 96 27.85 -6.47 -24.27
C ASN A 96 27.39 -5.05 -24.61
N TYR A 97 26.19 -4.92 -25.18
CA TYR A 97 25.67 -3.63 -25.61
C TYR A 97 24.77 -3.02 -24.56
N VAL A 98 25.22 -1.91 -23.98
CA VAL A 98 24.39 -1.08 -23.11
C VAL A 98 23.58 -0.14 -24.00
N THR A 99 22.30 -0.47 -24.21
CA THR A 99 21.39 0.33 -25.03
C THR A 99 20.48 1.20 -24.15
N PRO A 100 19.99 2.35 -24.64
CA PRO A 100 19.01 3.15 -23.92
C PRO A 100 17.69 2.40 -23.67
N THR A 101 17.36 1.41 -24.50
CA THR A 101 16.20 0.53 -24.30
C THR A 101 16.34 -0.28 -23.01
N ASN A 102 17.51 -0.87 -22.76
CA ASN A 102 17.76 -1.59 -21.51
C ASN A 102 17.64 -0.67 -20.27
N TYR A 103 18.07 0.58 -20.41
CA TYR A 103 17.88 1.59 -19.37
C TYR A 103 16.40 1.93 -19.12
N LEU A 104 15.62 2.09 -20.19
CA LEU A 104 14.19 2.35 -20.13
C LEU A 104 13.41 1.20 -19.48
N GLU A 105 13.76 -0.04 -19.83
CA GLU A 105 13.18 -1.25 -19.22
C GLU A 105 13.48 -1.32 -17.72
N LEU A 106 14.70 -0.97 -17.30
CA LEU A 106 15.07 -0.88 -15.89
C LEU A 106 14.19 0.11 -15.12
N VAL A 107 14.02 1.32 -15.65
CA VAL A 107 13.21 2.37 -14.99
C VAL A 107 11.73 1.98 -14.95
N SER A 108 11.20 1.45 -16.06
CA SER A 108 9.82 0.95 -16.14
C SER A 108 9.57 -0.23 -15.18
N GLY A 109 10.50 -1.17 -15.11
CA GLY A 109 10.46 -2.31 -14.19
C GLY A 109 10.48 -1.86 -12.73
N TYR A 110 11.34 -0.89 -12.39
CA TYR A 110 11.36 -0.31 -11.05
C TYR A 110 10.03 0.35 -10.68
N LYS A 111 9.42 1.10 -11.60
CA LYS A 111 8.10 1.72 -11.39
C LYS A 111 7.04 0.67 -11.06
N LYS A 112 7.01 -0.43 -11.81
CA LYS A 112 6.08 -1.54 -11.57
C LYS A 112 6.32 -2.19 -10.21
N LEU A 113 7.58 -2.52 -9.90
CA LEU A 113 7.95 -3.13 -8.62
C LEU A 113 7.59 -2.24 -7.42
N LEU A 114 7.80 -0.93 -7.54
CA LEU A 114 7.45 0.04 -6.51
C LEU A 114 5.93 0.11 -6.28
N PHE A 115 5.13 0.05 -7.35
CA PHE A 115 3.68 -0.01 -7.26
C PHE A 115 3.22 -1.31 -6.57
N ASP A 116 3.75 -2.46 -6.99
CA ASP A 116 3.41 -3.76 -6.42
C ASP A 116 3.73 -3.81 -4.92
N LYS A 117 4.91 -3.31 -4.52
CA LYS A 117 5.32 -3.25 -3.11
C LYS A 117 4.48 -2.28 -2.29
N LYS A 118 4.08 -1.14 -2.86
CA LYS A 118 3.15 -0.21 -2.19
C LYS A 118 1.79 -0.84 -1.95
N ASN A 119 1.27 -1.60 -2.93
CA ASN A 119 -0.01 -2.28 -2.77
C ASN A 119 0.06 -3.42 -1.76
N GLU A 120 1.16 -4.18 -1.74
CA GLU A 120 1.40 -5.23 -0.74
C GLU A 120 1.39 -4.65 0.68
N LEU A 121 2.16 -3.56 0.90
CA LEU A 121 2.23 -2.89 2.19
C LEU A 121 0.91 -2.20 2.57
N GLY A 122 0.26 -1.53 1.61
CA GLY A 122 -1.05 -0.90 1.80
C GLY A 122 -2.11 -1.93 2.21
N GLY A 123 -2.19 -3.05 1.48
CA GLY A 123 -3.10 -4.13 1.82
C GLY A 123 -2.83 -4.77 3.18
N ALA A 124 -1.56 -4.90 3.59
CA ALA A 124 -1.22 -5.36 4.94
C ALA A 124 -1.64 -4.36 6.02
N ALA A 125 -1.42 -3.06 5.79
CA ALA A 125 -1.84 -2.00 6.70
C ALA A 125 -3.38 -1.94 6.83
N ASP A 126 -4.11 -2.07 5.73
CA ASP A 126 -5.57 -2.09 5.72
C ASP A 126 -6.14 -3.29 6.47
N LYS A 127 -5.53 -4.48 6.31
CA LYS A 127 -5.90 -5.67 7.08
C LYS A 127 -5.74 -5.44 8.59
N LEU A 128 -4.61 -4.87 9.01
CA LEU A 128 -4.36 -4.56 10.42
C LEU A 128 -5.35 -3.51 10.95
N ARG A 129 -5.60 -2.45 10.18
CA ARG A 129 -6.57 -1.41 10.53
C ARG A 129 -7.97 -1.98 10.71
N ASN A 130 -8.41 -2.84 9.78
CA ASN A 130 -9.70 -3.51 9.86
C ASN A 130 -9.77 -4.46 11.06
N GLY A 131 -8.69 -5.18 11.36
CA GLY A 131 -8.59 -6.03 12.54
C GLY A 131 -8.73 -5.24 13.84
N LEU A 132 -8.01 -4.13 13.97
CA LEU A 132 -8.08 -3.24 15.13
C LEU A 132 -9.47 -2.63 15.30
N SER A 133 -10.10 -2.18 14.22
CA SER A 133 -11.47 -1.65 14.27
C SER A 133 -12.45 -2.69 14.83
N LYS A 134 -12.38 -3.94 14.36
CA LYS A 134 -13.25 -5.01 14.85
C LYS A 134 -13.02 -5.34 16.32
N ILE A 135 -11.77 -5.27 16.79
CA ILE A 135 -11.43 -5.48 18.20
C ILE A 135 -12.03 -4.36 19.05
N ASP A 136 -11.94 -3.11 18.59
CA ASP A 136 -12.52 -1.96 19.30
C ASP A 136 -14.05 -2.03 19.35
N ASP A 137 -14.70 -2.39 18.24
CA ASP A 137 -16.14 -2.61 18.18
C ASP A 137 -16.58 -3.71 19.16
N THR A 138 -15.81 -4.79 19.24
CA THR A 138 -16.08 -5.90 20.17
C THR A 138 -15.91 -5.46 21.61
N ARG A 139 -14.87 -4.67 21.91
CA ARG A 139 -14.64 -4.10 23.24
C ARG A 139 -15.83 -3.26 23.69
N GLN A 140 -16.30 -2.35 22.83
CA GLN A 140 -17.48 -1.51 23.12
C GLN A 140 -18.73 -2.35 23.34
N LYS A 141 -18.92 -3.43 22.57
CA LYS A 141 -20.06 -4.33 22.75
C LYS A 141 -20.00 -5.12 24.05
N VAL A 142 -18.82 -5.60 24.45
CA VAL A 142 -18.61 -6.30 25.72
C VAL A 142 -18.88 -5.38 26.91
N GLU A 143 -18.46 -4.12 26.83
CA GLU A 143 -18.73 -3.13 27.87
C GLU A 143 -20.23 -2.87 28.05
N LYS A 144 -20.99 -2.74 26.95
CA LYS A 144 -22.46 -2.64 27.00
C LYS A 144 -23.11 -3.89 27.61
N MET A 145 -22.71 -5.08 27.17
CA MET A 145 -23.24 -6.34 27.73
C MET A 145 -22.93 -6.47 29.22
N SER A 146 -21.77 -5.99 29.67
CA SER A 146 -21.43 -6.02 31.10
C SER A 146 -22.37 -5.14 31.94
N ILE A 147 -22.76 -3.98 31.42
CA ILE A 147 -23.72 -3.09 32.10
C ILE A 147 -25.11 -3.75 32.15
N GLU A 148 -25.58 -4.26 31.01
CA GLU A 148 -26.88 -4.97 30.94
C GLU A 148 -26.93 -6.19 31.86
N LEU A 149 -25.81 -6.90 32.03
CA LEU A 149 -25.70 -8.05 32.92
C LEU A 149 -25.87 -7.66 34.39
N GLU A 150 -25.24 -6.56 34.84
CA GLU A 150 -25.37 -6.08 36.22
C GLU A 150 -26.80 -5.60 36.53
N ASP A 151 -27.44 -4.94 35.57
CA ASP A 151 -28.86 -4.56 35.68
C ASP A 151 -29.76 -5.80 35.77
N ALA A 152 -29.52 -6.81 34.94
CA ALA A 152 -30.27 -8.06 34.96
C ALA A 152 -30.11 -8.81 36.28
N LYS A 153 -28.88 -8.91 36.82
CA LYS A 153 -28.63 -9.52 38.14
C LYS A 153 -29.41 -8.82 39.25
N THR A 154 -29.45 -7.49 39.23
CA THR A 154 -30.18 -6.69 40.23
C THR A 154 -31.68 -6.96 40.16
N LYS A 155 -32.26 -6.99 38.95
CA LYS A 155 -33.68 -7.32 38.74
C LYS A 155 -34.02 -8.74 39.20
N VAL A 156 -33.16 -9.71 38.89
CA VAL A 156 -33.35 -11.11 39.34
C VAL A 156 -33.34 -11.19 40.86
N ALA A 157 -32.42 -10.49 41.54
CA ALA A 157 -32.39 -10.45 43.00
C ALA A 157 -33.65 -9.81 43.61
N GLN A 158 -34.20 -8.77 42.97
CA GLN A 158 -35.46 -8.15 43.39
C GLN A 158 -36.65 -9.10 43.22
N PHE A 159 -36.76 -9.75 42.07
CA PHE A 159 -37.84 -10.72 41.82
C PHE A 159 -37.72 -11.94 42.74
N GLN A 160 -36.51 -12.39 43.06
CA GLN A 160 -36.32 -13.48 44.01
C GLN A 160 -36.86 -13.10 45.39
N LYS A 161 -36.56 -11.90 45.88
CA LYS A 161 -37.11 -11.40 47.17
C LYS A 161 -38.64 -11.32 47.14
N GLN A 162 -39.21 -10.79 46.06
CA GLN A 162 -40.66 -10.71 45.91
C GLN A 162 -41.31 -12.11 45.89
N CYS A 163 -40.72 -13.07 45.16
CA CYS A 163 -41.18 -14.46 45.16
C CYS A 163 -41.13 -15.08 46.56
N ASP A 164 -40.06 -14.84 47.32
CA ASP A 164 -39.92 -15.34 48.70
C ASP A 164 -41.00 -14.74 49.63
N GLU A 165 -41.30 -13.43 49.51
CA GLU A 165 -42.38 -12.77 50.24
C GLU A 165 -43.76 -13.35 49.89
N TYR A 166 -44.04 -13.53 48.60
CA TYR A 166 -45.29 -14.14 48.15
C TYR A 166 -45.46 -15.58 48.66
N LEU A 167 -44.39 -16.35 48.71
CA LEU A 167 -44.40 -17.71 49.28
C LEU A 167 -44.83 -17.70 50.75
N VAL A 168 -44.33 -16.77 51.56
CA VAL A 168 -44.72 -16.63 52.98
C VAL A 168 -46.22 -16.31 53.10
N ILE A 169 -46.72 -15.36 52.31
CA ILE A 169 -48.15 -14.98 52.32
C ILE A 169 -49.03 -16.16 51.91
N ILE A 170 -48.67 -16.90 50.86
CA ILE A 170 -49.43 -18.07 50.39
C ILE A 170 -49.48 -19.15 51.48
N VAL A 171 -48.36 -19.42 52.17
CA VAL A 171 -48.34 -20.40 53.26
C VAL A 171 -49.25 -19.96 54.42
N GLN A 172 -49.24 -18.67 54.76
CA GLN A 172 -50.09 -18.12 55.81
C GLN A 172 -51.59 -18.20 55.43
N GLN A 173 -51.95 -17.74 54.23
CA GLN A 173 -53.32 -17.83 53.71
C GLN A 173 -53.81 -19.27 53.61
N LYS A 174 -52.94 -20.22 53.24
CA LYS A 174 -53.28 -21.64 53.21
C LYS A 174 -53.60 -22.18 54.61
N ARG A 175 -52.82 -21.82 55.63
CA ARG A 175 -53.11 -22.22 57.02
C ARG A 175 -54.46 -21.68 57.50
N GLU A 176 -54.72 -20.41 57.25
CA GLU A 176 -55.99 -19.76 57.63
C GLU A 176 -57.19 -20.39 56.90
N ALA A 177 -57.04 -20.71 55.62
CA ALA A 177 -58.08 -21.39 54.84
C ALA A 177 -58.34 -22.83 55.34
N ASP A 178 -57.29 -23.59 55.66
CA ASP A 178 -57.42 -24.94 56.23
C ASP A 178 -58.11 -24.90 57.61
N GLU A 179 -57.85 -23.87 58.42
CA GLU A 179 -58.54 -23.65 59.70
C GLU A 179 -60.02 -23.30 59.49
N GLN A 180 -60.34 -22.41 58.55
CA GLN A 180 -61.72 -22.05 58.23
C GLN A 180 -62.53 -23.23 57.65
N GLN A 181 -61.90 -24.09 56.84
CA GLN A 181 -62.54 -25.32 56.35
C GLN A 181 -62.90 -26.29 57.47
N LYS A 182 -62.05 -26.44 58.50
CA LYS A 182 -62.38 -27.27 59.67
C LYS A 182 -63.58 -26.74 60.45
N VAL A 183 -63.69 -25.42 60.59
CA VAL A 183 -64.81 -24.79 61.33
C VAL A 183 -66.12 -24.89 60.54
N THR A 184 -66.07 -24.77 59.21
CA THR A 184 -67.26 -24.83 58.34
C THR A 184 -67.70 -26.25 58.01
N GLY A 185 -66.79 -27.24 57.99
CA GLY A 185 -67.12 -28.65 57.83
C GLY A 185 -67.66 -29.34 59.08
N ALA A 186 -67.63 -28.67 60.24
CA ALA A 186 -68.12 -29.18 61.52
C ALA A 186 -69.54 -28.71 61.89
N LYS A 187 -70.30 -28.16 60.91
CA LYS A 187 -71.66 -27.63 61.08
C LYS A 187 -72.61 -28.37 60.17
#